data_AF-A0A381TFB4-F1
#
_entry.id   AF-A0A381TFB4-F1
#
_cell.length_a   1.000
_cell.length_b   1.000
_cell.length_c   1.000
_cell.angle_alpha   90.00
_cell.angle_beta   90.00
_cell.angle_gamma   90.00
#
_symmetry.space_group_name_H-M   'P 1'
#
loop_
_entity.id
_entity.type
_entity.pdbx_description
1 polymer ?
#
loop_
_entity_poly.entity_id
_entity_poly.type
_entity_poly.pdbx_seq_one_letter_code
_entity_poly.pdbx_strand_id
1 'polypeptide(L)'
;VTEDISMKKIILICLLGLPGSLLFAGDHDLLDENACNETKEGIGKALGIADYLFKEGERLDKEKSKNEQKQKELFEAALAFSEIAENYSTVYAVWCKD
;
A
#
# COMPACT_ATOMS: atom_id res chain seq x y z
N VAL A 1 -14.63 32.39 35.25
CA VAL A 1 -15.10 32.05 33.89
C VAL A 1 -14.29 30.86 33.42
N THR A 2 -14.61 29.73 34.04
CA THR A 2 -14.24 28.39 33.65
C THR A 2 -15.38 27.84 32.81
N GLU A 3 -15.08 26.82 32.01
CA GLU A 3 -15.98 25.96 31.23
C GLU A 3 -16.12 26.28 29.74
N ASP A 4 -16.06 25.20 28.96
CA ASP A 4 -16.26 25.07 27.51
C ASP A 4 -15.05 25.22 26.54
N ILE A 5 -13.82 25.00 27.01
CA ILE A 5 -12.83 24.35 26.11
C ILE A 5 -13.28 22.90 25.99
N SER A 6 -14.23 22.70 25.07
CA SER A 6 -15.05 21.52 24.86
C SER A 6 -14.29 20.21 25.04
N MET A 7 -14.75 19.41 25.99
CA MET A 7 -14.31 18.05 26.35
C MET A 7 -14.10 17.15 25.12
N LYS A 8 -14.84 17.40 24.03
CA LYS A 8 -14.71 16.71 22.73
C LYS A 8 -13.35 16.92 22.06
N LYS A 9 -12.77 18.13 22.17
CA LYS A 9 -11.46 18.46 21.56
C LYS A 9 -10.31 17.77 22.30
N ILE A 10 -10.43 17.60 23.62
CA ILE A 10 -9.44 16.89 24.44
C ILE A 10 -9.50 15.38 24.17
N ILE A 11 -10.70 14.81 24.01
CA ILE A 11 -10.87 13.39 23.60
C ILE A 11 -10.26 13.14 22.21
N LEU A 12 -10.45 14.05 21.26
CA LEU A 12 -9.88 13.93 19.91
C LEU A 12 -8.34 13.98 19.92
N ILE A 13 -7.73 14.80 20.78
CA ILE A 13 -6.27 14.90 20.91
C ILE A 13 -5.69 13.64 21.56
N CYS A 14 -6.37 13.04 22.55
CA CYS A 14 -5.93 11.78 23.15
C CYS A 14 -6.07 10.58 22.20
N LEU A 15 -7.08 10.56 21.32
CA LEU A 15 -7.24 9.52 20.30
C LEU A 15 -6.18 9.59 19.18
N LEU A 16 -5.68 10.79 18.87
CA LEU A 16 -4.62 11.02 17.88
C LEU A 16 -3.21 10.98 18.50
N GLY A 17 -3.12 11.00 19.83
CA GLY A 17 -1.90 11.12 20.62
C GLY A 17 -1.50 9.84 21.36
N LEU A 18 -2.01 8.68 20.96
CA LEU A 18 -1.31 7.42 21.24
C LEU A 18 -0.10 7.42 20.32
N PRO A 19 1.14 7.62 20.81
CA PRO A 19 2.26 7.05 20.09
C PRO A 19 1.95 5.56 20.09
N GLY A 20 1.39 5.07 18.98
CA GLY A 20 1.44 3.65 18.69
C GLY A 20 2.89 3.32 18.90
N SER A 21 3.18 2.60 19.98
CA SER A 21 4.51 2.11 20.25
C SER A 21 4.95 1.54 18.91
N LEU A 22 6.03 2.11 18.35
CA LEU A 22 6.75 1.49 17.25
C LEU A 22 7.29 0.18 17.83
N LEU A 23 6.41 -0.79 18.04
CA LEU A 23 6.72 -2.17 18.28
C LEU A 23 7.15 -2.63 16.90
N PHE A 24 8.41 -2.34 16.58
CA PHE A 24 9.13 -3.14 15.62
C PHE A 24 9.02 -4.59 16.10
N ALA A 25 8.64 -5.47 15.18
CA ALA A 25 8.55 -6.89 15.42
C ALA A 25 9.82 -7.37 16.16
N GLY A 26 9.64 -8.00 17.33
CA GLY A 26 10.76 -8.69 17.97
C GLY A 26 11.15 -9.91 17.14
N ASP A 27 12.30 -10.53 17.40
CA ASP A 27 12.76 -11.74 16.67
C ASP A 27 11.73 -12.90 16.64
N HIS A 28 10.76 -12.90 17.55
CA HIS A 28 9.67 -13.88 17.67
C HIS A 28 8.42 -13.53 16.84
N ASP A 29 8.34 -12.31 16.31
CA ASP A 29 7.21 -11.81 15.51
C ASP A 29 7.52 -11.79 14.00
N LEU A 30 8.74 -12.16 13.59
CA LEU A 30 9.17 -12.14 12.20
C LEU A 30 8.53 -13.29 11.39
N LEU A 31 8.35 -13.04 10.09
CA LEU A 31 7.91 -14.08 9.16
C LEU A 31 9.00 -15.15 9.01
N ASP A 32 8.57 -16.40 8.82
CA ASP A 32 9.48 -17.47 8.44
C ASP A 32 9.96 -17.34 6.98
N GLU A 33 11.00 -18.09 6.64
CA GLU A 33 11.63 -18.03 5.31
C GLU A 33 10.64 -18.31 4.17
N ASN A 34 9.70 -19.24 4.36
CA ASN A 34 8.73 -19.57 3.33
C ASN A 34 7.75 -18.41 3.12
N ALA A 35 7.22 -17.85 4.21
CA ALA A 35 6.34 -16.69 4.15
C ALA A 35 7.04 -15.46 3.53
N CYS A 36 8.34 -15.27 3.80
CA CYS A 36 9.15 -14.24 3.17
C CYS A 36 9.33 -14.45 1.66
N ASN A 37 9.61 -15.67 1.23
CA ASN A 37 9.73 -16.00 -0.19
C ASN A 37 8.40 -15.80 -0.93
N GLU A 38 7.29 -16.24 -0.34
CA GLU A 38 5.94 -16.02 -0.88
C GLU A 38 5.60 -14.54 -0.98
N THR A 39 5.94 -13.74 0.05
CA THR A 39 5.73 -12.29 0.04
C THR A 39 6.53 -11.62 -1.07
N LYS A 40 7.81 -11.97 -1.22
CA LYS A 40 8.68 -11.46 -2.30
C LYS A 40 8.15 -11.80 -3.69
N GLU A 41 7.72 -13.05 -3.88
CA GLU A 41 7.11 -13.50 -5.13
C GLU A 41 5.80 -12.74 -5.42
N GLY A 42 4.97 -12.56 -4.39
CA GLY A 42 3.73 -11.78 -4.47
C GLY A 42 3.95 -10.33 -4.91
N ILE A 43 4.94 -9.65 -4.32
CA ILE A 43 5.36 -8.30 -4.73
C ILE A 43 5.76 -8.28 -6.21
N GLY A 44 6.59 -9.23 -6.63
CA GLY A 44 7.04 -9.34 -8.02
C GLY A 44 5.88 -9.56 -8.99
N LYS A 45 4.90 -10.40 -8.64
CA LYS A 45 3.69 -10.63 -9.43
C LYS A 45 2.84 -9.36 -9.54
N ALA A 46 2.61 -8.67 -8.42
CA ALA A 46 1.83 -7.43 -8.42
C ALA A 46 2.49 -6.35 -9.30
N LEU A 47 3.81 -6.17 -9.19
CA LEU A 47 4.57 -5.27 -10.07
C LEU A 47 4.47 -5.67 -11.55
N GLY A 48 4.60 -6.96 -11.86
CA GLY A 48 4.46 -7.45 -13.23
C GLY A 48 3.08 -7.17 -13.82
N ILE A 49 2.02 -7.31 -13.02
CA ILE A 49 0.65 -6.96 -13.43
C ILE A 49 0.51 -5.46 -13.64
N ALA A 50 1.02 -4.64 -12.71
CA ALA A 50 0.99 -3.18 -12.83
C ALA A 50 1.69 -2.68 -14.10
N ASP A 51 2.90 -3.18 -14.39
CA ASP A 51 3.67 -2.83 -15.59
C ASP A 51 2.93 -3.20 -16.88
N TYR A 52 2.34 -4.40 -16.94
CA TYR A 52 1.53 -4.82 -18.09
C TYR A 52 0.34 -3.90 -18.32
N LEU A 53 -0.44 -3.61 -17.27
CA LEU A 53 -1.63 -2.76 -17.36
C LEU A 53 -1.29 -1.34 -17.77
N PHE A 54 -0.20 -0.79 -17.22
CA PHE A 54 0.27 0.55 -17.57
C PHE A 54 0.65 0.62 -19.06
N LYS A 55 1.42 -0.36 -19.57
CA LYS A 55 1.80 -0.44 -20.99
C LYS A 55 0.59 -0.59 -21.91
N GLU A 56 -0.42 -1.35 -21.50
CA GLU A 56 -1.66 -1.50 -22.27
C GLU A 56 -2.45 -0.19 -22.30
N GLY A 57 -2.49 0.56 -21.20
CA GLY A 57 -3.06 1.90 -21.14
C GLY A 57 -2.36 2.89 -22.07
N GLU A 58 -1.03 2.88 -22.09
CA GLU A 58 -0.24 3.69 -23.03
C GLU A 58 -0.47 3.29 -24.49
N ARG A 59 -0.66 1.99 -24.77
CA ARG A 59 -0.93 1.50 -26.12
C ARG A 59 -2.25 2.08 -26.64
N LEU A 60 -3.30 2.07 -25.82
CA LEU A 60 -4.59 2.67 -26.18
C LEU A 60 -4.49 4.19 -26.42
N ASP A 61 -3.65 4.88 -25.64
CA ASP A 61 -3.37 6.31 -25.83
C ASP A 61 -2.75 6.60 -27.21
N LYS A 62 -1.69 5.86 -27.54
CA LYS A 62 -0.93 5.99 -28.79
C LYS A 62 -1.79 5.67 -30.02
N GLU A 63 -2.71 4.72 -29.89
CA GLU A 63 -3.65 4.35 -30.96
C GLU A 63 -4.79 5.36 -31.15
N LYS A 64 -4.87 6.40 -30.31
CA LYS A 64 -6.03 7.33 -30.26
C LYS A 64 -7.35 6.58 -30.18
N SER A 65 -7.35 5.48 -29.44
CA SER A 65 -8.56 4.71 -29.17
C SER A 65 -9.60 5.64 -28.55
N LYS A 66 -10.83 5.64 -29.07
CA LYS A 66 -11.95 6.39 -28.47
C LYS A 66 -12.42 5.79 -27.14
N ASN A 67 -11.75 4.75 -26.65
CA ASN A 67 -12.11 4.07 -25.42
C ASN A 67 -11.36 4.63 -24.22
N GLU A 68 -11.58 5.93 -23.96
CA GLU A 68 -11.00 6.66 -22.81
C GLU A 68 -11.38 5.99 -21.48
N GLN A 69 -12.60 5.45 -21.39
CA GLN A 69 -13.06 4.73 -20.21
C GLN A 69 -12.20 3.49 -19.93
N LYS A 70 -11.95 2.64 -20.94
CA LYS A 70 -11.07 1.48 -20.78
C LYS A 70 -9.63 1.88 -20.46
N GLN A 71 -9.13 2.95 -21.07
CA GLN A 71 -7.79 3.47 -20.76
C GLN A 71 -7.69 3.87 -19.28
N LYS A 72 -8.67 4.62 -18.79
CA LYS A 72 -8.76 5.01 -17.38
C LYS A 72 -8.79 3.79 -16.46
N GLU A 73 -9.62 2.79 -16.76
CA GLU A 73 -9.70 1.55 -15.99
C GLU A 73 -8.36 0.80 -15.93
N LEU A 74 -7.60 0.76 -17.03
CA LEU A 74 -6.27 0.14 -17.05
C LEU A 74 -5.28 0.87 -16.15
N PHE A 75 -5.26 2.21 -16.18
CA PHE A 75 -4.38 3.00 -15.32
C PHE A 75 -4.79 2.93 -13.84
N GLU A 76 -6.09 2.94 -13.54
CA GLU A 76 -6.59 2.73 -12.17
C GLU A 76 -6.19 1.34 -11.65
N ALA A 77 -6.31 0.30 -12.47
CA ALA A 77 -5.86 -1.03 -12.09
C ALA A 77 -4.34 -1.09 -11.90
N ALA A 78 -3.55 -0.46 -12.79
CA ALA A 78 -2.09 -0.39 -12.63
C ALA A 78 -1.67 0.29 -11.32
N LEU A 79 -2.36 1.38 -10.93
CA LEU A 79 -2.16 2.06 -9.66
C LEU A 79 -2.46 1.14 -8.47
N ALA A 80 -3.61 0.46 -8.48
CA ALA A 80 -3.99 -0.45 -7.39
C ALA A 80 -2.97 -1.58 -7.20
N PHE A 81 -2.47 -2.19 -8.27
CA PHE A 81 -1.42 -3.21 -8.17
C PHE A 81 -0.07 -2.65 -7.72
N SER A 82 0.25 -1.41 -8.10
CA SER A 82 1.45 -0.71 -7.62
C SER A 82 1.39 -0.46 -6.12
N GLU A 83 0.24 -0.02 -5.60
CA GLU A 83 0.02 0.17 -4.16
C GLU A 83 0.10 -1.15 -3.40
N ILE A 84 -0.44 -2.25 -3.93
CA ILE A 84 -0.29 -3.58 -3.33
C ILE A 84 1.20 -3.94 -3.23
N ALA A 85 1.94 -3.78 -4.32
CA ALA A 85 3.37 -4.09 -4.33
C ALA A 85 4.16 -3.23 -3.32
N GLU A 86 3.85 -1.94 -3.21
CA GLU A 86 4.52 -1.02 -2.29
C GLU A 86 4.22 -1.35 -0.81
N ASN A 87 2.95 -1.57 -0.48
CA ASN A 87 2.55 -1.95 0.88
C ASN A 87 3.21 -3.26 1.32
N TYR A 88 3.20 -4.29 0.46
CA TYR A 88 3.83 -5.56 0.80
C TYR A 88 5.36 -5.51 0.73
N SER A 89 5.95 -4.60 -0.05
CA SER A 89 7.40 -4.33 0.03
C SER A 89 7.80 -3.80 1.41
N THR A 90 6.96 -2.98 2.03
CA THR A 90 7.17 -2.54 3.42
C THR A 90 7.06 -3.72 4.40
N VAL A 91 6.09 -4.62 4.20
CA VAL A 91 5.98 -5.85 5.02
C VAL A 91 7.25 -6.68 4.88
N TYR A 92 7.70 -6.96 3.66
CA TYR A 92 8.92 -7.73 3.43
C TYR A 92 10.14 -7.07 4.09
N ALA A 93 10.31 -5.75 3.92
CA ALA A 93 11.46 -5.02 4.46
C ALA A 93 11.51 -4.96 6.00
N VAL A 94 10.36 -5.02 6.67
CA VAL A 94 10.29 -4.93 8.15
C VAL A 94 10.23 -6.29 8.81
N TRP A 95 9.59 -7.28 8.18
CA TRP A 95 9.22 -8.55 8.83
C TRP A 95 10.03 -9.75 8.34
N CYS A 96 10.88 -9.59 7.32
CA CYS A 96 11.82 -10.61 6.87
C CYS A 96 13.23 -10.26 7.30
N LYS A 97 13.99 -11.28 7.74
CA LYS A 97 15.43 -11.13 7.98
C LYS A 97 16.16 -11.01 6.64
N ASP A 98 17.21 -10.20 6.62
CA ASP A 98 18.17 -10.12 5.51
C ASP A 98 18.85 -11.46 5.22
#